data_AF-A0A3M7E5A4-F1
#
_entry.id   AF-A0A3M7E5A4-F1
#
_cell.length_a   1.000
_cell.length_b   1.000
_cell.length_c   1.000
_cell.angle_alpha   90.00
_cell.angle_beta   90.00
_cell.angle_gamma   90.00
#
_symmetry.space_group_name_H-M   'P 1'
#
loop_
_entity.id
_entity.type
_entity.pdbx_description
1 polymer ?
#
loop_
_entity_poly.entity_id
_entity_poly.type
_entity_poly.pdbx_seq_one_letter_code
_entity_poly.pdbx_strand_id
1 'polypeptide(L)'
;MVLLTVTSTAKVVIEEYCANPQHGQQDDQSGSDLDVQALSQLQVGSPIEHHQLVALSKLLVGRGKVSGHEAGRARYRLDNILKGAKLYRPPPLPKKEPTPEYKALMQRLREQEEQRQYECMLNPPAPTDKFGFRNSPTGTAFNPATSHGALASDEADDITYADINRQMILIINILISIICCSVFIWIAARRWSVPQRLGLSLTGSTVVAVAEVGIYFGYIKRLQDAKTKEAKKIESKEIVETWVIDKTASTGKISGHKSDSNDLRHRKAIHR
;
A
#
# COMPACT_ATOMS: atom_id res chain seq x y z
N MET A 1 -1.41 -2.23 35.53
CA MET A 1 -0.36 -1.39 36.13
C MET A 1 0.70 -1.09 35.08
N VAL A 2 1.25 0.12 35.04
CA VAL A 2 2.24 0.55 34.02
C VAL A 2 3.65 0.20 34.51
N LEU A 3 4.39 -0.55 33.69
CA LEU A 3 5.78 -0.91 33.96
C LEU A 3 6.74 0.09 33.30
N LEU A 4 7.68 0.60 34.08
CA LEU A 4 8.72 1.53 33.66
C LEU A 4 10.09 0.85 33.71
N THR A 5 11.05 1.28 32.91
CA THR A 5 12.44 0.80 33.00
C THR A 5 13.16 1.47 34.17
N VAL A 6 13.83 0.70 35.02
CA VAL A 6 14.69 1.25 36.09
C VAL A 6 15.83 2.06 35.47
N THR A 7 15.96 3.32 35.88
CA THR A 7 17.06 4.23 35.49
C THR A 7 18.21 4.16 36.49
N SER A 8 19.39 4.67 36.13
CA SER A 8 20.54 4.73 37.05
C SER A 8 20.25 5.58 38.28
N THR A 9 19.51 6.69 38.13
CA THR A 9 19.08 7.55 39.24
C THR A 9 18.13 6.81 40.18
N ALA A 10 17.15 6.10 39.63
CA ALA A 10 16.24 5.29 40.42
C ALA A 10 16.98 4.17 41.17
N LYS A 11 17.96 3.50 40.54
CA LYS A 11 18.75 2.44 41.17
C LYS A 11 19.52 2.92 42.40
N VAL A 12 20.19 4.07 42.31
CA VAL A 12 20.93 4.66 43.44
C VAL A 12 19.99 4.96 44.61
N VAL A 13 18.81 5.51 44.31
CA VAL A 13 17.80 5.82 45.33
C VAL A 13 17.22 4.56 45.98
N ILE A 14 17.01 3.50 45.19
CA ILE A 14 16.54 2.20 45.67
C ILE A 14 17.60 1.54 46.57
N GLU A 15 18.87 1.54 46.17
CA GLU A 15 19.98 1.02 46.97
C GLU A 15 20.12 1.77 48.31
N GLU A 16 19.99 3.10 48.30
CA GLU A 16 20.03 3.93 49.51
C GLU A 16 18.85 3.64 50.47
N TYR A 17 17.67 3.37 49.91
CA TYR A 17 16.50 2.93 50.68
C TYR A 17 16.71 1.54 51.28
N CYS A 18 17.19 0.58 50.48
CA CYS A 18 17.49 -0.79 50.92
C CYS A 18 18.57 -0.84 52.00
N ALA A 19 19.52 0.12 52.02
CA ALA A 19 20.56 0.21 53.05
C ALA A 19 20.04 0.69 54.42
N ASN A 20 18.87 1.34 54.47
CA ASN A 20 18.28 1.89 55.70
C ASN A 20 16.76 1.67 55.74
N PRO A 21 16.28 0.43 55.87
CA PRO A 21 14.86 0.13 56.01
C PRO A 21 14.40 0.53 57.42
N GLN A 22 13.76 1.69 57.55
CA GLN A 22 13.11 2.10 58.81
C GLN A 22 11.61 1.83 58.70
N HIS A 23 11.11 0.91 59.53
CA HIS A 23 9.70 0.58 59.65
C HIS A 23 9.02 1.67 60.49
N GLY A 24 8.45 2.68 59.81
CA GLY A 24 7.63 3.70 60.45
C GLY A 24 6.19 3.21 60.54
N GLN A 25 5.74 2.86 61.74
CA GLN A 25 4.35 2.50 62.04
C GLN A 25 3.37 3.66 61.76
N GLN A 26 2.35 3.35 60.95
CA GLN A 26 0.97 3.85 60.90
C GLN A 26 0.72 5.36 60.68
N ASP A 27 0.20 5.72 59.51
CA ASP A 27 -1.27 5.85 59.33
C ASP A 27 -1.66 5.98 57.84
N ASP A 28 -2.87 5.47 57.54
CA ASP A 28 -3.67 5.55 56.31
C ASP A 28 -3.40 4.64 55.10
N GLN A 29 -4.16 3.54 55.11
CA GLN A 29 -4.77 2.81 53.99
C GLN A 29 -4.28 3.14 52.56
N SER A 30 -3.27 2.40 52.09
CA SER A 30 -3.15 1.92 50.71
C SER A 30 -2.05 0.86 50.69
N GLY A 31 -2.44 -0.41 50.73
CA GLY A 31 -1.53 -1.54 50.77
C GLY A 31 -0.61 -1.57 49.56
N SER A 32 0.68 -1.35 49.79
CA SER A 32 1.76 -1.96 49.03
C SER A 32 2.96 -2.00 49.98
N ASP A 33 3.09 -3.10 50.72
CA ASP A 33 4.36 -3.41 51.38
C ASP A 33 5.43 -3.35 50.28
N LEU A 34 6.33 -2.38 50.37
CA LEU A 34 7.45 -2.29 49.45
C LEU A 34 8.32 -3.50 49.74
N ASP A 35 8.24 -4.52 48.89
CA ASP A 35 9.06 -5.72 48.98
C ASP A 35 10.54 -5.33 48.80
N VAL A 36 11.21 -5.02 49.91
CA VAL A 36 12.61 -4.57 49.95
C VAL A 36 13.53 -5.60 49.28
N GLN A 37 13.17 -6.88 49.38
CA GLN A 37 13.87 -7.97 48.73
C GLN A 37 13.70 -7.97 47.21
N ALA A 38 12.51 -7.65 46.68
CA ALA A 38 12.31 -7.49 45.24
C ALA A 38 13.07 -6.28 44.70
N LEU A 39 13.02 -5.14 45.42
CA LEU A 39 13.69 -3.89 45.04
C LEU A 39 15.22 -4.00 45.01
N SER A 40 15.82 -4.78 45.92
CA SER A 40 17.29 -4.99 45.95
C SER A 40 17.83 -5.80 44.76
N GLN A 41 16.99 -6.60 44.10
CA GLN A 41 17.39 -7.43 42.96
C GLN A 41 17.27 -6.70 41.61
N LEU A 42 16.70 -5.49 41.58
CA LEU A 42 16.46 -4.74 40.35
C LEU A 42 17.76 -4.18 39.76
N GLN A 43 18.00 -4.47 38.47
CA GLN A 43 19.09 -3.90 37.70
C GLN A 43 18.59 -2.76 36.81
N VAL A 44 19.51 -1.95 36.29
CA VAL A 44 19.16 -0.88 35.32
C VAL A 44 18.54 -1.54 34.09
N GLY A 45 17.34 -1.09 33.71
CA GLY A 45 16.57 -1.66 32.60
C GLY A 45 15.53 -2.72 33.00
N SER A 46 15.52 -3.21 34.24
CA SER A 46 14.47 -4.10 34.75
C SER A 46 13.10 -3.41 34.85
N PRO A 47 11.99 -4.18 34.83
CA PRO A 47 10.65 -3.63 34.98
C PRO A 47 10.35 -3.18 36.43
N ILE A 48 10.08 -1.87 36.51
CA ILE A 48 9.54 -1.00 37.54
C ILE A 48 8.03 -0.82 37.65
N GLU A 49 7.29 -1.18 38.71
CA GLU A 49 5.92 -0.64 38.82
C GLU A 49 5.92 0.85 39.19
N HIS A 50 5.15 1.67 38.46
CA HIS A 50 5.12 3.12 38.70
C HIS A 50 4.71 3.49 40.14
N HIS A 51 3.77 2.76 40.73
CA HIS A 51 3.30 3.04 42.09
C HIS A 51 4.43 2.81 43.14
N GLN A 52 5.34 1.86 42.90
CA GLN A 52 6.45 1.56 43.82
C GLN A 52 7.44 2.73 43.86
N LEU A 53 7.74 3.33 42.69
CA LEU A 53 8.56 4.54 42.61
C LEU A 53 7.90 5.75 43.29
N VAL A 54 6.58 5.88 43.17
CA VAL A 54 5.82 6.94 43.85
C VAL A 54 5.89 6.76 45.36
N ALA A 55 5.65 5.55 45.87
CA ALA A 55 5.75 5.24 47.30
C ALA A 55 7.16 5.50 47.83
N LEU A 56 8.21 5.04 47.13
CA LEU A 56 9.61 5.31 47.45
C LEU A 56 9.91 6.81 47.55
N SER A 57 9.46 7.60 46.57
CA SER A 57 9.70 9.05 46.56
C SER A 57 9.04 9.75 47.76
N LYS A 58 7.82 9.35 48.13
CA LYS A 58 7.09 9.93 49.27
C LYS A 58 7.80 9.64 50.60
N LEU A 59 8.24 8.39 50.79
CA LEU A 59 8.95 7.99 52.01
C LEU A 59 10.28 8.72 52.18
N LEU A 60 11.08 8.82 51.11
CA LEU A 60 12.38 9.46 51.15
C LEU A 60 12.29 10.99 51.28
N VAL A 61 11.30 11.62 50.65
CA VAL A 61 11.02 13.05 50.85
C VAL A 61 10.54 13.31 52.29
N GLY A 62 9.72 12.40 52.85
CA GLY A 62 9.32 12.45 54.26
C GLY A 62 10.52 12.39 55.22
N ARG A 63 11.47 11.48 54.96
CA ARG A 63 12.73 11.36 55.72
C ARG A 63 13.61 12.61 55.59
N GLY A 64 13.74 13.15 54.38
CA GLY A 64 14.50 14.38 54.13
C GLY A 64 13.96 15.60 54.88
N LYS A 65 12.64 15.64 55.15
CA LYS A 65 12.01 16.68 55.96
C LYS A 65 12.43 16.60 57.44
N VAL A 66 12.57 15.39 57.98
CA VAL A 66 13.00 15.17 59.37
C VAL A 66 14.50 15.43 59.55
N SER A 67 15.31 15.08 58.55
CA SER A 67 16.77 15.23 58.60
C SER A 67 17.30 16.63 58.26
N GLY A 68 16.44 17.57 57.81
CA GLY A 68 16.85 18.94 57.44
C GLY A 68 17.79 19.04 56.22
N HIS A 69 17.93 17.99 55.43
CA HIS A 69 18.90 17.93 54.32
C HIS A 69 18.24 18.32 52.98
N GLU A 70 18.24 19.63 52.67
CA GLU A 70 17.54 20.17 51.48
C GLU A 70 18.09 19.65 50.14
N ALA A 71 19.42 19.45 50.05
CA ALA A 71 20.07 18.93 48.85
C ALA A 71 19.66 17.48 48.54
N GLY A 72 19.45 16.65 49.57
CA GLY A 72 18.94 15.28 49.42
C GLY A 72 17.46 15.27 49.01
N ARG A 73 16.66 16.20 49.56
CA ARG A 73 15.23 16.31 49.24
C ARG A 73 14.98 16.53 47.75
N ALA A 74 15.81 17.32 47.07
CA ALA A 74 15.71 17.49 45.62
C ALA A 74 15.96 16.17 44.88
N ARG A 75 16.94 15.38 45.29
CA ARG A 75 17.29 14.09 44.65
C ARG A 75 16.19 13.03 44.78
N TYR A 76 15.44 13.04 45.88
CA TYR A 76 14.35 12.09 46.12
C TYR A 76 13.00 12.50 45.51
N ARG A 77 12.92 13.69 44.91
CA ARG A 77 11.69 14.08 44.21
C ARG A 77 11.44 13.14 43.03
N LEU A 78 10.16 12.86 42.82
CA LEU A 78 9.71 11.90 41.80
C LEU A 78 10.17 12.29 40.39
N ASP A 79 10.23 13.59 40.07
CA ASP A 79 10.74 14.11 38.79
C ASP A 79 12.19 13.67 38.53
N ASN A 80 13.06 13.71 39.55
CA ASN A 80 14.46 13.30 39.42
C ASN A 80 14.63 11.77 39.35
N ILE A 81 13.76 11.02 40.03
CA ILE A 81 13.74 9.56 39.97
C ILE A 81 13.25 9.07 38.60
N LEU A 82 12.26 9.75 38.01
CA LEU A 82 11.68 9.40 36.71
C LEU A 82 12.46 9.93 35.49
N LYS A 83 13.51 10.73 35.70
CA LYS A 83 14.33 11.25 34.59
C LYS A 83 14.92 10.10 33.77
N GLY A 84 14.51 10.01 32.51
CA GLY A 84 14.96 8.98 31.57
C GLY A 84 14.21 7.66 31.66
N ALA A 85 13.15 7.55 32.48
CA ALA A 85 12.33 6.34 32.54
C ALA A 85 11.55 6.17 31.24
N LYS A 86 11.60 4.97 30.66
CA LYS A 86 10.82 4.58 29.48
C LYS A 86 9.80 3.52 29.87
N LEU A 87 8.73 3.41 29.08
CA LEU A 87 7.79 2.31 29.22
C LEU A 87 8.54 0.98 28.98
N TYR A 88 8.47 0.05 29.93
CA TYR A 88 9.05 -1.27 29.77
C TYR A 88 8.31 -2.01 28.66
N ARG A 89 9.04 -2.40 27.62
CA ARG A 89 8.56 -3.32 26.60
C ARG A 89 9.33 -4.62 26.79
N PRO A 90 8.64 -5.77 26.98
CA PRO A 90 9.33 -7.04 27.09
C PRO A 90 10.16 -7.26 25.81
N PRO A 91 11.34 -7.90 25.93
CA PRO A 91 12.12 -8.24 24.76
C PRO A 91 11.25 -9.05 23.79
N PRO A 92 11.36 -8.79 22.47
CA PRO A 92 10.59 -9.54 21.50
C PRO A 92 10.88 -11.03 21.69
N LEU A 93 9.83 -11.85 21.64
CA LEU A 93 9.98 -13.29 21.77
C LEU A 93 11.02 -13.79 20.76
N PRO A 94 11.86 -14.77 21.13
CA PRO A 94 12.75 -15.43 20.18
C PRO A 94 11.96 -15.85 18.94
N LYS A 95 12.49 -15.55 17.76
CA LYS A 95 11.83 -15.93 16.50
C LYS A 95 11.69 -17.45 16.51
N LYS A 96 10.47 -17.95 16.23
CA LYS A 96 10.24 -19.38 16.09
C LYS A 96 11.14 -19.91 14.96
N GLU A 97 11.82 -21.02 15.22
CA GLU A 97 12.55 -21.70 14.17
C GLU A 97 11.58 -22.14 13.07
N PRO A 98 11.93 -21.99 11.78
CA PRO A 98 11.05 -22.38 10.69
C PRO A 98 10.78 -23.89 10.72
N THR A 99 9.51 -24.26 10.51
CA THR A 99 9.06 -25.66 10.51
C THR A 99 9.77 -26.46 9.40
N PRO A 100 9.99 -27.78 9.59
CA PRO A 100 10.64 -28.61 8.58
C PRO A 100 9.86 -28.65 7.26
N GLU A 101 8.53 -28.61 7.32
CA GLU A 101 7.65 -28.52 6.15
C GLU A 101 7.90 -27.25 5.33
N TYR A 102 8.09 -26.11 6.00
CA TYR A 102 8.41 -24.85 5.34
C TYR A 102 9.78 -24.90 4.65
N LYS A 103 10.78 -25.53 5.27
CA LYS A 103 12.09 -25.74 4.64
C LYS A 103 12.00 -26.61 3.39
N ALA A 104 11.22 -27.70 3.45
CA ALA A 104 10.98 -28.57 2.30
C ALA A 104 10.27 -27.84 1.15
N LEU A 105 9.27 -27.01 1.47
CA LEU A 105 8.60 -26.16 0.47
C LEU A 105 9.56 -25.15 -0.18
N MET A 106 10.38 -24.48 0.62
CA MET A 106 11.35 -23.49 0.12
C MET A 106 12.44 -24.13 -0.74
N GLN A 107 12.86 -25.35 -0.39
CA GLN A 107 13.78 -26.13 -1.21
C GLN A 107 13.15 -26.45 -2.57
N ARG A 108 11.90 -26.94 -2.58
CA ARG A 108 11.17 -27.22 -3.83
C ARG A 108 11.02 -25.97 -4.70
N LEU A 109 10.71 -24.81 -4.12
CA LEU A 109 10.59 -23.55 -4.87
C LEU A 109 11.93 -23.14 -5.49
N ARG A 110 13.03 -23.33 -4.77
CA ARG A 110 14.37 -23.03 -5.27
C ARG A 110 14.73 -23.93 -6.45
N GLU A 111 14.45 -25.23 -6.34
CA GLU A 111 14.66 -26.20 -7.42
C GLU A 111 13.83 -25.85 -8.68
N GLN A 112 12.57 -25.44 -8.50
CA GLN A 112 11.73 -25.01 -9.62
C GLN A 112 12.25 -23.73 -10.30
N GLU A 113 12.79 -22.79 -9.53
CA GLU A 113 13.38 -21.57 -10.09
C GLU A 113 14.70 -21.85 -10.81
N GLU A 114 15.54 -22.72 -10.26
CA GLU A 114 16.77 -23.21 -10.91
C GLU A 114 16.45 -23.95 -12.22
N GLN A 115 15.40 -24.78 -12.24
CA GLN A 115 14.93 -25.45 -13.46
C GLN A 115 14.51 -24.45 -14.54
N ARG A 116 13.71 -23.43 -14.20
CA ARG A 116 13.31 -22.39 -15.17
C ARG A 116 14.52 -21.62 -15.69
N GLN A 117 15.47 -21.28 -14.81
CA GLN A 117 16.70 -20.60 -15.23
C GLN A 117 17.51 -21.47 -16.19
N TYR A 118 17.60 -22.76 -15.92
CA TYR A 118 18.27 -23.72 -16.79
C TYR A 118 17.55 -23.88 -18.14
N GLU A 119 16.22 -23.96 -18.15
CA GLU A 119 15.41 -23.97 -19.38
C GLU A 119 15.65 -22.71 -20.24
N CYS A 120 15.73 -21.53 -19.61
CA CYS A 120 16.07 -20.28 -20.30
C CYS A 120 17.49 -20.28 -20.89
N MET A 121 18.44 -20.99 -20.27
CA MET A 121 19.80 -21.12 -20.80
C MET A 121 19.87 -22.12 -21.96
N LEU A 122 19.11 -23.22 -21.87
CA LEU A 122 19.04 -24.24 -22.93
C LEU A 122 18.25 -23.77 -24.14
N ASN A 123 17.15 -23.07 -23.92
CA ASN A 123 16.30 -22.50 -24.96
C ASN A 123 16.28 -20.98 -24.81
N PRO A 124 17.36 -20.28 -25.22
CA PRO A 124 17.40 -18.84 -25.15
C PRO A 124 16.24 -18.27 -25.98
N PRO A 125 15.32 -17.49 -25.36
CA PRO A 125 14.26 -16.84 -26.13
C PRO A 125 14.90 -15.91 -27.16
N ALA A 126 14.27 -15.79 -28.34
CA ALA A 126 14.75 -14.91 -29.40
C ALA A 126 15.03 -13.50 -28.82
N PRO A 127 16.18 -12.87 -29.15
CA PRO A 127 16.58 -11.62 -28.53
C PRO A 127 15.56 -10.52 -28.86
N THR A 128 14.67 -10.25 -27.91
CA THR A 128 13.83 -9.05 -27.93
C THR A 128 14.68 -7.91 -27.37
N ASP A 129 14.84 -6.89 -28.19
CA ASP A 129 15.72 -5.75 -27.98
C ASP A 129 15.40 -5.06 -26.63
N LYS A 130 16.33 -5.12 -25.67
CA LYS A 130 16.12 -4.74 -24.26
C LYS A 130 16.12 -3.23 -23.99
N PHE A 131 15.64 -2.42 -24.94
CA PHE A 131 15.66 -0.96 -24.78
C PHE A 131 14.36 -0.22 -25.15
N GLY A 132 13.29 -0.92 -25.51
CA GLY A 132 12.05 -0.27 -25.97
C GLY A 132 11.05 0.15 -24.88
N PHE A 133 11.25 -0.19 -23.60
CA PHE A 133 10.15 -0.14 -22.61
C PHE A 133 9.82 1.26 -22.04
N ARG A 134 10.54 2.34 -22.40
CA ARG A 134 10.39 3.60 -21.65
C ARG A 134 9.45 4.65 -22.25
N ASN A 135 9.03 4.54 -23.52
CA ASN A 135 8.45 5.70 -24.22
C ASN A 135 7.16 5.41 -25.02
N SER A 136 6.27 4.50 -24.58
CA SER A 136 4.94 4.34 -25.19
C SER A 136 3.83 4.59 -24.16
N PRO A 137 2.82 5.44 -24.44
CA PRO A 137 1.77 5.80 -23.47
C PRO A 137 0.70 4.71 -23.32
N THR A 138 0.83 3.58 -24.01
CA THR A 138 0.00 2.38 -23.85
C THR A 138 0.83 1.28 -23.24
N GLY A 139 0.73 1.14 -21.92
CA GLY A 139 1.36 0.06 -21.18
C GLY A 139 0.72 -1.28 -21.47
N THR A 140 1.19 -1.97 -22.50
CA THR A 140 1.05 -3.43 -22.65
C THR A 140 2.19 -3.94 -23.51
N ALA A 141 3.20 -4.54 -22.89
CA ALA A 141 4.14 -5.42 -23.58
C ALA A 141 4.30 -6.71 -22.77
N PHE A 142 3.18 -7.43 -22.64
CA PHE A 142 3.18 -8.90 -22.49
C PHE A 142 2.92 -9.43 -23.90
N ASN A 143 3.81 -10.25 -24.44
CA ASN A 143 3.78 -10.71 -25.83
C ASN A 143 3.29 -12.18 -25.86
N PRO A 144 2.00 -12.46 -26.14
CA PRO A 144 1.39 -13.79 -25.98
C PRO A 144 1.83 -14.82 -27.02
N ALA A 145 2.65 -14.45 -28.02
CA ALA A 145 3.04 -15.35 -29.10
C ALA A 145 4.11 -16.40 -28.73
N THR A 146 4.64 -16.42 -27.50
CA THR A 146 5.73 -17.34 -27.10
C THR A 146 5.43 -18.21 -25.87
N SER A 147 4.26 -18.10 -25.24
CA SER A 147 3.81 -19.08 -24.25
C SER A 147 2.94 -20.14 -24.92
N HIS A 148 3.56 -21.19 -25.43
CA HIS A 148 2.85 -22.34 -25.97
C HIS A 148 1.93 -22.97 -24.91
N GLY A 149 0.64 -23.10 -25.23
CA GLY A 149 -0.24 -24.00 -24.48
C GLY A 149 -1.75 -23.71 -24.50
N ALA A 150 -2.21 -22.58 -25.05
CA ALA A 150 -3.63 -22.27 -25.04
C ALA A 150 -4.30 -22.72 -26.34
N LEU A 151 -5.11 -23.78 -26.21
CA LEU A 151 -6.07 -24.25 -27.21
C LEU A 151 -6.91 -23.06 -27.70
N ALA A 152 -7.40 -23.13 -28.95
CA ALA A 152 -8.24 -22.14 -29.62
C ALA A 152 -9.58 -21.81 -28.92
N SER A 153 -9.75 -22.20 -27.65
CA SER A 153 -10.81 -21.78 -26.73
C SER A 153 -10.47 -20.52 -25.91
N ASP A 154 -9.20 -20.10 -25.84
CA ASP A 154 -8.73 -19.05 -24.91
C ASP A 154 -8.93 -17.61 -25.42
N GLU A 155 -9.06 -17.38 -26.73
CA GLU A 155 -9.37 -16.02 -27.25
C GLU A 155 -10.76 -15.51 -26.78
N ALA A 156 -11.71 -16.42 -26.57
CA ALA A 156 -13.01 -16.07 -26.02
C ALA A 156 -12.92 -15.73 -24.52
N ASP A 157 -12.05 -16.44 -23.79
CA ASP A 157 -11.85 -16.24 -22.36
C ASP A 157 -11.05 -14.95 -22.08
N ASP A 158 -10.06 -14.58 -22.89
CA ASP A 158 -9.29 -13.34 -22.75
C ASP A 158 -10.13 -12.08 -22.96
N ILE A 159 -11.00 -12.06 -23.98
CA ILE A 159 -11.95 -10.96 -24.24
C ILE A 159 -12.93 -10.84 -23.06
N THR A 160 -13.39 -11.97 -22.54
CA THR A 160 -14.29 -12.04 -21.39
C THR A 160 -13.60 -11.58 -20.10
N TYR A 161 -12.35 -11.98 -19.89
CA TYR A 161 -11.57 -11.60 -18.72
C TYR A 161 -11.21 -10.12 -18.70
N ALA A 162 -10.88 -9.56 -19.87
CA ALA A 162 -10.62 -8.12 -20.01
C ALA A 162 -11.87 -7.28 -19.68
N ASP A 163 -13.05 -7.72 -20.13
CA ASP A 163 -14.30 -7.01 -19.86
C ASP A 163 -14.75 -7.18 -18.40
N ILE A 164 -14.57 -8.37 -17.81
CA ILE A 164 -14.78 -8.60 -16.38
C ILE A 164 -13.82 -7.74 -15.54
N ASN A 165 -12.53 -7.73 -15.86
CA ASN A 165 -11.54 -6.94 -15.13
C ASN A 165 -11.87 -5.44 -15.18
N ARG A 166 -12.32 -4.96 -16.35
CA ARG A 166 -12.81 -3.59 -16.50
C ARG A 166 -14.06 -3.31 -15.66
N GLN A 167 -15.01 -4.25 -15.62
CA GLN A 167 -16.21 -4.11 -14.80
C GLN A 167 -15.86 -4.14 -13.30
N MET A 168 -14.91 -4.99 -12.89
CA MET A 168 -14.42 -5.07 -11.52
C MET A 168 -13.71 -3.79 -11.07
N ILE A 169 -12.83 -3.23 -11.91
CA ILE A 169 -12.14 -1.97 -11.60
C ILE A 169 -13.14 -0.82 -11.40
N LEU A 170 -14.21 -0.81 -12.20
CA LEU A 170 -15.26 0.20 -12.11
C LEU A 170 -16.06 0.06 -10.81
N ILE A 171 -16.48 -1.17 -10.48
CA ILE A 171 -17.22 -1.44 -9.24
C ILE A 171 -16.39 -0.99 -8.04
N ILE A 172 -15.10 -1.33 -8.01
CA ILE A 172 -14.20 -0.93 -6.93
C ILE A 172 -14.08 0.59 -6.84
N ASN A 173 -13.93 1.30 -7.96
CA ASN A 173 -13.82 2.76 -7.97
C ASN A 173 -15.09 3.45 -7.43
N ILE A 174 -16.26 2.97 -7.85
CA ILE A 174 -17.56 3.48 -7.37
C ILE A 174 -17.73 3.22 -5.86
N LEU A 175 -17.34 2.04 -5.38
CA LEU A 175 -17.41 1.72 -3.95
C LEU A 175 -16.51 2.65 -3.12
N ILE A 176 -15.29 2.92 -3.60
CA ILE A 176 -14.36 3.83 -2.93
C ILE A 176 -14.94 5.26 -2.91
N SER A 177 -15.48 5.75 -4.03
CA SER A 177 -16.04 7.10 -4.09
C SER A 177 -17.26 7.26 -3.18
N ILE A 178 -18.14 6.26 -3.11
CA ILE A 178 -19.29 6.22 -2.19
C ILE A 178 -18.85 6.29 -0.72
N ILE A 179 -17.86 5.49 -0.32
CA ILE A 179 -17.37 5.47 1.07
C ILE A 179 -16.70 6.80 1.42
N CYS A 180 -15.85 7.32 0.54
CA CYS A 180 -15.18 8.61 0.74
C CYS A 180 -16.19 9.76 0.89
N CYS A 181 -17.20 9.85 0.01
CA CYS A 181 -18.25 10.86 0.10
C CYS A 181 -19.10 10.69 1.37
N SER A 182 -19.44 9.46 1.76
CA SER A 182 -20.21 9.18 2.97
C SER A 182 -19.48 9.65 4.24
N VAL A 183 -18.18 9.33 4.37
CA VAL A 183 -17.35 9.77 5.51
C VAL A 183 -17.17 11.28 5.50
N PHE A 184 -16.95 11.89 4.34
CA PHE A 184 -16.80 13.34 4.20
C PHE A 184 -18.07 14.08 4.62
N ILE A 185 -19.24 13.66 4.14
CA ILE A 185 -20.54 14.25 4.50
C ILE A 185 -20.81 14.05 5.99
N TRP A 186 -20.47 12.88 6.54
CA TRP A 186 -20.60 12.60 7.97
C TRP A 186 -19.75 13.53 8.84
N ILE A 187 -18.50 13.80 8.43
CA ILE A 187 -17.62 14.76 9.11
C ILE A 187 -18.17 16.19 8.99
N ALA A 188 -18.66 16.58 7.82
CA ALA A 188 -19.17 17.92 7.55
C ALA A 188 -20.48 18.20 8.31
N ALA A 189 -21.33 17.18 8.46
CA ALA A 189 -22.58 17.24 9.21
C ALA A 189 -22.42 16.95 10.71
N ARG A 190 -21.18 16.96 11.25
CA ARG A 190 -20.91 16.71 12.68
C ARG A 190 -21.63 17.68 13.63
N ARG A 191 -21.98 18.87 13.14
CA ARG A 191 -22.72 19.90 13.90
C ARG A 191 -24.25 19.79 13.82
N TRP A 192 -24.81 18.82 13.08
CA TRP A 192 -26.26 18.69 12.85
C TRP A 192 -26.84 17.50 13.61
N SER A 193 -28.18 17.45 13.76
CA SER A 193 -28.86 16.37 14.47
C SER A 193 -28.65 15.01 13.78
N VAL A 194 -28.69 13.93 14.57
CA VAL A 194 -28.46 12.54 14.10
C VAL A 194 -29.32 12.14 12.88
N PRO A 195 -30.65 12.39 12.84
CA PRO A 195 -31.45 12.01 11.68
C PRO A 195 -31.11 12.84 10.43
N GLN A 196 -30.78 14.12 10.58
CA GLN A 196 -30.38 14.98 9.46
C GLN A 196 -29.02 14.57 8.89
N ARG A 197 -28.08 14.17 9.76
CA ARG A 197 -26.77 13.66 9.34
C ARG A 197 -26.92 12.38 8.51
N LEU A 198 -27.74 11.44 8.99
CA LEU A 198 -28.03 10.20 8.27
C LEU A 198 -28.69 10.46 6.92
N GLY A 199 -29.70 11.34 6.90
CA GLY A 199 -30.40 11.73 5.67
C GLY A 199 -29.46 12.36 4.64
N LEU A 200 -28.56 13.26 5.06
CA LEU A 200 -27.57 13.87 4.18
C LEU A 200 -26.54 12.87 3.65
N SER A 201 -26.03 11.97 4.50
CA SER A 201 -25.06 10.96 4.04
C SER A 201 -25.67 9.98 3.06
N LEU A 202 -26.91 9.54 3.29
CA LEU A 202 -27.60 8.60 2.41
C LEU A 202 -27.93 9.26 1.05
N THR A 203 -28.47 10.47 1.08
CA THR A 203 -28.81 11.22 -0.14
C THR A 203 -27.56 11.61 -0.93
N GLY A 204 -26.51 12.10 -0.27
CA GLY A 204 -25.25 12.43 -0.94
C GLY A 204 -24.55 11.21 -1.53
N SER A 205 -24.54 10.07 -0.84
CA SER A 205 -24.06 8.80 -1.40
C SER A 205 -24.86 8.37 -2.63
N THR A 206 -26.19 8.54 -2.60
CA THR A 206 -27.07 8.17 -3.72
C THR A 206 -26.80 9.04 -4.95
N VAL A 207 -26.64 10.35 -4.76
CA VAL A 207 -26.32 11.29 -5.85
C VAL A 207 -24.97 10.94 -6.50
N VAL A 208 -23.96 10.62 -5.70
CA VAL A 208 -22.64 10.20 -6.21
C VAL A 208 -22.75 8.90 -7.00
N ALA A 209 -23.49 7.91 -6.49
CA ALA A 209 -23.71 6.65 -7.20
C ALA A 209 -24.39 6.87 -8.58
N VAL A 210 -25.42 7.73 -8.63
CA VAL A 210 -26.10 8.06 -9.90
C VAL A 210 -25.17 8.80 -10.86
N ALA A 211 -24.35 9.73 -10.36
CA ALA A 211 -23.39 10.47 -11.17
C ALA A 211 -22.34 9.53 -11.79
N GLU A 212 -21.77 8.61 -11.01
CA GLU A 212 -20.77 7.64 -11.48
C GLU A 212 -21.34 6.69 -12.54
N VAL A 213 -22.54 6.16 -12.30
CA VAL A 213 -23.25 5.31 -13.27
C VAL A 213 -23.50 6.09 -14.56
N GLY A 214 -23.90 7.36 -14.46
CA GLY A 214 -24.06 8.26 -15.61
C GLY A 214 -22.77 8.49 -16.39
N ILE A 215 -21.64 8.68 -15.69
CA ILE A 215 -20.31 8.80 -16.31
C ILE A 215 -19.97 7.53 -17.09
N TYR A 216 -20.26 6.35 -16.53
CA TYR A 216 -20.02 5.08 -17.23
C TYR A 216 -20.94 4.89 -18.43
N PHE A 217 -22.23 5.15 -18.30
CA PHE A 217 -23.16 5.12 -19.44
C PHE A 217 -22.72 6.10 -20.54
N GLY A 218 -22.25 7.28 -20.16
CA GLY A 218 -21.67 8.26 -21.08
C GLY A 218 -20.40 7.74 -21.76
N TYR A 219 -19.54 7.05 -21.01
CA TYR A 219 -18.35 6.41 -21.53
C TYR A 219 -18.69 5.29 -22.53
N ILE A 220 -19.61 4.38 -22.19
CA ILE A 220 -20.04 3.29 -23.07
C ILE A 220 -20.67 3.84 -24.35
N LYS A 221 -21.51 4.87 -24.24
CA LYS A 221 -22.10 5.54 -25.40
C LYS A 221 -21.02 6.13 -26.32
N ARG A 222 -20.03 6.83 -25.76
CA ARG A 222 -18.90 7.37 -26.53
C ARG A 222 -18.04 6.28 -27.18
N LEU A 223 -17.85 5.16 -26.48
CA LEU A 223 -17.10 4.02 -27.00
C LEU A 223 -17.85 3.35 -28.17
N GLN A 224 -19.17 3.20 -28.07
CA GLN A 224 -20.01 2.72 -29.17
C GLN A 224 -20.03 3.71 -30.35
N ASP A 225 -20.10 5.01 -30.07
CA ASP A 225 -20.03 6.06 -31.10
C ASP A 225 -18.68 6.05 -31.83
N ALA A 226 -17.57 5.77 -31.14
CA ALA A 226 -16.25 5.63 -31.76
C ALA A 226 -16.19 4.37 -32.65
N LYS A 227 -16.63 3.21 -32.14
CA LYS A 227 -16.68 1.96 -32.89
C LYS A 227 -17.56 2.05 -34.14
N THR A 228 -18.71 2.72 -34.05
CA THR A 228 -19.61 2.90 -35.20
C THR A 228 -19.06 3.90 -36.22
N LYS A 229 -18.30 4.91 -35.79
CA LYS A 229 -17.59 5.83 -36.70
C LYS A 229 -16.45 5.14 -37.43
N GLU A 230 -15.70 4.28 -36.74
CA GLU A 230 -14.63 3.48 -37.33
C GLU A 230 -15.19 2.40 -38.27
N ALA A 231 -16.26 1.71 -37.88
CA ALA A 231 -16.93 0.73 -38.74
C ALA A 231 -17.55 1.35 -40.00
N LYS A 232 -17.96 2.62 -39.94
CA LYS A 232 -18.44 3.39 -41.11
C LYS A 232 -17.32 3.89 -42.00
N LYS A 233 -16.07 3.90 -41.53
CA LYS A 233 -14.91 4.29 -42.33
C LYS A 233 -14.48 3.07 -43.16
N ILE A 234 -15.20 2.84 -44.26
CA ILE A 234 -14.83 1.82 -45.25
C ILE A 234 -13.48 2.24 -45.85
N GLU A 235 -12.43 1.48 -45.58
CA GLU A 235 -11.12 1.66 -46.21
C GLU A 235 -11.25 1.29 -47.68
N SER A 236 -11.34 2.29 -48.55
CA SER A 236 -11.14 2.10 -49.99
C SER A 236 -9.67 1.76 -50.21
N LYS A 237 -9.33 0.47 -50.16
CA LYS A 237 -8.06 -0.03 -50.64
C LYS A 237 -8.05 0.11 -52.16
N GLU A 238 -7.66 1.29 -52.63
CA GLU A 238 -7.27 1.46 -54.02
C GLU A 238 -5.99 0.65 -54.23
N ILE A 239 -6.08 -0.35 -55.08
CA ILE A 239 -4.94 -1.18 -55.47
C ILE A 239 -4.05 -0.29 -56.33
N VAL A 240 -3.04 0.31 -55.73
CA VAL A 240 -1.98 1.01 -56.46
C VAL A 240 -1.12 -0.05 -57.14
N GLU A 241 -1.34 -0.18 -58.45
CA GLU A 241 -0.54 -0.89 -59.44
C GLU A 241 -0.10 -2.32 -59.10
N THR A 242 -0.92 -3.28 -59.54
CA THR A 242 -0.50 -4.68 -59.67
C THR A 242 0.52 -4.78 -60.80
N TRP A 243 1.81 -4.89 -60.47
CA TRP A 243 2.82 -5.29 -61.45
C TRP A 243 2.57 -6.74 -61.87
N VAL A 244 1.97 -6.93 -63.05
CA VAL A 244 1.92 -8.25 -63.72
C VAL A 244 3.29 -8.48 -64.35
N ILE A 245 4.09 -9.34 -63.72
CA ILE A 245 5.36 -9.81 -64.29
C ILE A 245 5.01 -10.95 -65.23
N ASP A 246 4.78 -10.65 -66.50
CA ASP A 246 4.71 -11.67 -67.53
C ASP A 246 6.14 -12.05 -67.94
N LYS A 247 6.51 -13.30 -67.66
CA LYS A 247 7.85 -13.82 -67.94
C LYS A 247 7.88 -14.32 -69.37
N THR A 248 8.04 -13.45 -70.37
CA THR A 248 8.76 -13.76 -71.63
C THR A 248 9.06 -12.51 -72.49
N ALA A 249 10.37 -12.25 -72.65
CA ALA A 249 11.07 -11.70 -73.82
C ALA A 249 10.89 -10.23 -74.28
N SER A 250 12.06 -9.56 -74.31
CA SER A 250 12.60 -8.65 -75.34
C SER A 250 12.44 -7.12 -75.20
N THR A 251 13.58 -6.50 -74.86
CA THR A 251 14.21 -5.31 -75.46
C THR A 251 13.34 -4.27 -76.19
N GLY A 252 13.33 -3.03 -75.69
CA GLY A 252 13.18 -1.88 -76.58
C GLY A 252 12.63 -0.58 -75.98
N LYS A 253 13.53 0.39 -75.82
CA LYS A 253 13.33 1.85 -75.96
C LYS A 253 12.56 2.62 -74.86
N ILE A 254 13.36 3.41 -74.15
CA ILE A 254 13.01 4.61 -73.41
C ILE A 254 12.55 5.70 -74.39
N SER A 255 11.37 6.27 -74.17
CA SER A 255 10.99 7.59 -74.69
C SER A 255 10.09 8.29 -73.69
N GLY A 256 10.56 9.44 -73.20
CA GLY A 256 9.84 10.28 -72.25
C GLY A 256 8.56 10.87 -72.84
N HIS A 257 7.57 11.07 -71.97
CA HIS A 257 6.37 11.84 -72.29
C HIS A 257 6.24 13.02 -71.31
N LYS A 258 6.09 14.20 -71.90
CA LYS A 258 5.83 15.53 -71.31
C LYS A 258 4.77 15.49 -70.21
N SER A 259 5.04 16.24 -69.14
CA SER A 259 4.03 16.73 -68.21
C SER A 259 3.27 17.89 -68.84
N ASP A 260 1.95 17.77 -68.93
CA ASP A 260 1.05 18.92 -69.00
C ASP A 260 -0.10 18.70 -68.03
N SER A 261 -0.14 19.57 -67.02
CA SER A 261 -1.29 20.24 -66.44
C SER A 261 -2.67 19.57 -66.61
N ASN A 262 -3.27 19.12 -65.50
CA ASN A 262 -4.62 19.62 -65.20
C ASN A 262 -4.99 19.53 -63.71
N ASP A 263 -5.40 20.70 -63.23
CA ASP A 263 -6.05 21.01 -61.97
C ASP A 263 -7.44 20.35 -61.93
N LEU A 264 -7.68 19.43 -61.00
CA LEU A 264 -9.03 18.96 -60.68
C LEU A 264 -9.27 19.02 -59.17
N ARG A 265 -9.57 20.26 -58.74
CA ARG A 265 -10.31 20.61 -57.53
C ARG A 265 -11.63 19.83 -57.46
N HIS A 266 -11.78 18.92 -56.49
CA HIS A 266 -13.11 18.45 -56.09
C HIS A 266 -13.75 19.42 -55.09
N ARG A 267 -14.79 20.12 -55.57
CA ARG A 267 -15.69 20.95 -54.77
C ARG A 267 -16.54 20.10 -53.85
N LYS A 268 -16.61 20.52 -52.59
CA LYS A 268 -17.62 20.16 -51.58
C LYS A 268 -19.03 20.24 -52.15
N ALA A 269 -19.79 19.13 -52.09
CA ALA A 269 -21.24 19.17 -52.24
C ALA A 269 -21.87 19.60 -50.91
N ILE A 270 -22.59 20.71 -50.95
CA ILE A 270 -23.49 21.19 -49.90
C ILE A 270 -24.84 20.48 -50.14
N HIS A 271 -25.31 19.70 -49.16
CA HIS A 271 -26.66 19.17 -49.17
C HIS A 271 -27.61 20.13 -48.42
N ARG A 272 -28.72 20.45 -49.08
CA ARG A 272 -29.98 20.86 -48.44
C ARG A 272 -30.66 19.66 -47.81
#